data_AF-A0A8H7UG58-F1
#
_entry.id   AF-A0A8H7UG58-F1
#
_cell.length_a   1.000
_cell.length_b   1.000
_cell.length_c   1.000
_cell.angle_alpha   90.00
_cell.angle_beta   90.00
_cell.angle_gamma   90.00
#
_symmetry.space_group_name_H-M   'P 1'
#
loop_
_entity.id
_entity.type
_entity.pdbx_description
1 polymer ?
#
loop_
_entity_poly.entity_id
_entity_poly.type
_entity_poly.pdbx_seq_one_letter_code
_entity_poly.pdbx_strand_id
1 'polypeptide(L)'
;MTLEAKNPIEHLNGKNKRMDQFMELPLWFHLTPPHGWMNDPCAPGYDPETKLYHIFYQWNPKGIEWGNMSWGHSVSKDLVHWDRVGDRPALKPTSEYDREGVFTGCFHASGMHQEKDQLTTFYTSVNKLPLKFNIPYHFGQESLSYATSTDQGKTWTKGFDNPILSGPPKSIKEMTGWRDPYVQKWESFDKARGVSTDSLYGIISGGSKGVEPNSYIYEIDGNDLSKWNYLGPLVTSLGLNFRPSKKWSGDFGVNWEVTNFMTLKDGTTSQEFLILGAEGGAQRDHLVDMVLPDGLQERTARWGLWMSGDLVKTGDNVQLQYKYGGILDHGVYYAANSFHDPVNNRRVVWGWIPEEDIPVRHLEKRGFNGCMGIMRELFLLTIPNVTGTLRTPLDQLPTIQVIPNDNGTNTLHTLGIRPLREYDNLHGRPVYTSDNLALPAPDFALYETSVQSKRWVLESTIKVKAGCKSVGVVFRHNKEKTVFSSILFDPLEEEIAVNRAQSNNDDTISKCQEKGPHTLFHTDNNSVKSQEKLKLSIFCDDFVVEVFANDRFALSTMIYTDDALGISLMAAGELGSAVFERTTIWEMSHGIF
;
A
#
# COMPACT_ATOMS: atom_id res chain seq x y z
N MET A 1 -8.51 -17.23 -13.11
CA MET A 1 -9.15 -18.25 -12.27
C MET A 1 -10.59 -17.83 -11.94
N THR A 2 -11.53 -18.77 -11.92
CA THR A 2 -12.98 -18.58 -11.73
C THR A 2 -13.30 -18.75 -10.25
N LEU A 3 -13.77 -17.70 -9.59
CA LEU A 3 -14.40 -17.80 -8.28
C LEU A 3 -15.91 -17.72 -8.53
N GLU A 4 -16.53 -18.87 -8.72
CA GLU A 4 -17.99 -19.00 -8.66
C GLU A 4 -18.40 -19.00 -7.19
N ALA A 5 -19.32 -18.11 -6.82
CA ALA A 5 -19.88 -18.04 -5.48
C ALA A 5 -20.56 -19.38 -5.13
N LYS A 6 -19.98 -20.13 -4.19
CA LYS A 6 -20.64 -21.29 -3.58
C LYS A 6 -21.15 -20.91 -2.21
N ASN A 7 -22.47 -21.00 -2.05
CA ASN A 7 -23.14 -20.96 -0.76
C ASN A 7 -22.87 -22.29 -0.03
N PRO A 8 -22.48 -22.26 1.26
CA PRO A 8 -23.17 -23.15 2.19
C PRO A 8 -23.33 -22.53 3.58
N ILE A 9 -24.58 -22.34 4.02
CA ILE A 9 -24.93 -22.37 5.44
C ILE A 9 -25.77 -23.63 5.63
N GLU A 10 -25.16 -24.70 6.13
CA GLU A 10 -25.86 -25.68 6.98
C GLU A 10 -24.88 -26.58 7.74
N HIS A 11 -25.14 -26.68 9.05
CA HIS A 11 -24.67 -27.68 10.02
C HIS A 11 -23.21 -27.71 10.50
N LEU A 12 -22.98 -27.12 11.68
CA LEU A 12 -21.98 -27.60 12.63
C LEU A 12 -22.58 -27.74 14.03
N ASN A 13 -23.05 -28.95 14.34
CA ASN A 13 -23.25 -29.44 15.71
C ASN A 13 -22.41 -30.72 15.85
N GLY A 14 -21.21 -30.62 16.44
CA GLY A 14 -20.33 -31.77 16.60
C GLY A 14 -19.01 -31.45 17.29
N LYS A 15 -18.88 -31.90 18.55
CA LYS A 15 -17.75 -31.71 19.47
C LYS A 15 -16.40 -32.14 18.88
N ASN A 16 -15.40 -31.23 18.89
CA ASN A 16 -13.98 -31.59 18.93
C ASN A 16 -13.19 -30.58 19.81
N LYS A 17 -12.93 -30.97 21.06
CA LYS A 17 -12.30 -30.14 22.12
C LYS A 17 -10.76 -30.06 22.03
N ARG A 18 -10.17 -29.98 20.83
CA ARG A 18 -8.71 -29.84 20.62
C ARG A 18 -8.32 -28.86 19.50
N MET A 19 -9.19 -27.90 19.15
CA MET A 19 -8.99 -26.99 18.01
C MET A 19 -9.15 -25.50 18.38
N ASP A 20 -8.86 -25.15 19.64
CA ASP A 20 -9.09 -23.81 20.20
C ASP A 20 -7.85 -22.88 20.15
N GLN A 21 -6.73 -23.28 19.55
CA GLN A 21 -5.47 -22.49 19.59
C GLN A 21 -5.38 -21.28 18.62
N PHE A 22 -6.34 -21.12 17.71
CA PHE A 22 -6.40 -19.95 16.81
C PHE A 22 -7.67 -19.11 17.06
N MET A 23 -7.85 -18.58 18.26
CA MET A 23 -8.68 -17.38 18.40
C MET A 23 -7.75 -16.19 18.23
N GLU A 24 -7.47 -15.84 16.97
CA GLU A 24 -6.78 -14.59 16.65
C GLU A 24 -7.69 -13.44 17.09
N LEU A 25 -7.21 -12.68 18.06
CA LEU A 25 -7.85 -11.46 18.52
C LEU A 25 -7.86 -10.46 17.35
N PRO A 26 -8.79 -9.50 17.31
CA PRO A 26 -8.72 -8.43 16.33
C PRO A 26 -7.35 -7.72 16.40
N LEU A 27 -6.84 -7.34 15.24
CA LEU A 27 -5.63 -6.52 15.10
C LEU A 27 -5.77 -5.26 15.95
N TRP A 28 -4.68 -4.81 16.57
CA TRP A 28 -4.70 -3.69 17.50
C TRP A 28 -4.46 -2.36 16.83
N PHE A 29 -3.68 -2.29 15.77
CA PHE A 29 -3.31 -1.03 15.14
C PHE A 29 -3.37 -1.04 13.61
N HIS A 30 -4.02 -2.07 13.06
CA HIS A 30 -4.53 -2.11 11.68
C HIS A 30 -6.05 -2.01 11.68
N LEU A 31 -6.60 -1.23 10.75
CA LEU A 31 -8.05 -1.10 10.60
C LEU A 31 -8.59 -2.38 9.94
N THR A 32 -9.54 -3.05 10.61
CA THR A 32 -10.24 -4.25 10.13
C THR A 32 -11.74 -3.98 9.95
N PRO A 33 -12.46 -4.76 9.12
CA PRO A 33 -13.89 -4.59 9.03
C PRO A 33 -14.54 -5.11 10.32
N PRO A 34 -15.80 -4.72 10.63
CA PRO A 34 -16.51 -5.27 11.78
C PRO A 34 -16.65 -6.81 11.72
N HIS A 35 -16.80 -7.35 10.51
CA HIS A 35 -16.87 -8.77 10.16
C HIS A 35 -16.80 -8.89 8.63
N GLY A 36 -16.67 -10.11 8.10
CA GLY A 36 -16.69 -10.35 6.66
C GLY A 36 -15.40 -9.90 5.95
N TRP A 37 -15.50 -9.61 4.66
CA TRP A 37 -14.35 -9.28 3.82
C TRP A 37 -14.15 -7.77 3.67
N MET A 38 -12.91 -7.29 3.74
CA MET A 38 -12.55 -5.95 3.27
C MET A 38 -11.42 -5.98 2.23
N ASN A 39 -11.39 -4.93 1.41
CA ASN A 39 -10.25 -4.62 0.55
C ASN A 39 -10.00 -3.12 0.48
N ASP A 40 -10.00 -2.54 -0.72
CA ASP A 40 -9.48 -1.22 -1.06
C ASP A 40 -9.89 -0.12 -0.08
N PRO A 41 -8.93 0.69 0.40
CA PRO A 41 -9.25 1.98 1.00
C PRO A 41 -9.96 2.86 -0.02
N CYS A 42 -11.13 3.34 0.37
CA CYS A 42 -12.00 4.18 -0.42
C CYS A 42 -12.04 5.58 0.20
N ALA A 43 -12.03 6.61 -0.65
CA ALA A 43 -12.33 7.98 -0.27
C ALA A 43 -11.65 8.47 1.04
N PRO A 44 -10.33 8.27 1.24
CA PRO A 44 -9.63 8.92 2.34
C PRO A 44 -9.73 10.44 2.17
N GLY A 45 -10.04 11.16 3.24
CA GLY A 45 -10.28 12.60 3.17
C GLY A 45 -10.30 13.30 4.52
N TYR A 46 -10.32 14.63 4.49
CA TYR A 46 -10.40 15.47 5.68
C TYR A 46 -11.56 16.44 5.55
N ASP A 47 -12.44 16.46 6.54
CA ASP A 47 -13.52 17.42 6.65
C ASP A 47 -13.03 18.65 7.44
N PRO A 48 -12.87 19.82 6.78
CA PRO A 48 -12.40 21.03 7.44
C PRO A 48 -13.40 21.62 8.43
N GLU A 49 -14.70 21.31 8.35
CA GLU A 49 -15.71 21.83 9.28
C GLU A 49 -15.68 21.05 10.59
N THR A 50 -15.64 19.72 10.53
CA THR A 50 -15.62 18.86 11.73
C THR A 50 -14.23 18.55 12.28
N LYS A 51 -13.18 18.82 11.49
CA LYS A 51 -11.78 18.45 11.78
C LYS A 51 -11.58 16.95 11.88
N LEU A 52 -12.42 16.17 11.19
CA LEU A 52 -12.31 14.71 11.15
C LEU A 52 -11.62 14.26 9.87
N TYR A 53 -10.77 13.27 10.01
CA TYR A 53 -10.33 12.41 8.91
C TYR A 53 -11.38 11.34 8.67
N HIS A 54 -11.67 11.05 7.41
CA HIS A 54 -12.58 10.01 6.97
C HIS A 54 -11.79 8.96 6.20
N ILE A 55 -12.08 7.69 6.44
CA ILE A 55 -11.63 6.56 5.61
C ILE A 55 -12.83 5.65 5.35
N PHE A 56 -13.06 5.34 4.09
CA PHE A 56 -13.99 4.30 3.68
C PHE A 56 -13.20 3.08 3.22
N TYR A 57 -13.88 1.96 3.06
CA TYR A 57 -13.27 0.75 2.55
C TYR A 57 -14.29 -0.15 1.89
N GLN A 58 -13.89 -0.84 0.83
CA GLN A 58 -14.71 -1.89 0.26
C GLN A 58 -14.96 -2.98 1.31
N TRP A 59 -16.23 -3.36 1.47
CA TRP A 59 -16.71 -4.24 2.53
C TRP A 59 -17.81 -5.17 2.02
N ASN A 60 -17.64 -6.47 2.25
CA ASN A 60 -18.70 -7.47 2.14
C ASN A 60 -19.20 -7.85 3.55
N PRO A 61 -20.33 -7.28 4.03
CA PRO A 61 -20.90 -7.66 5.32
C PRO A 61 -21.54 -9.06 5.32
N LYS A 62 -21.71 -9.70 4.16
CA LYS A 62 -22.44 -10.97 4.02
C LYS A 62 -21.55 -12.20 3.93
N GLY A 63 -20.23 -12.03 3.83
CA GLY A 63 -19.30 -13.15 3.67
C GLY A 63 -17.84 -12.74 3.87
N ILE A 64 -16.98 -13.73 4.03
CA ILE A 64 -15.52 -13.59 4.23
C ILE A 64 -14.73 -13.71 2.92
N GLU A 65 -15.43 -13.70 1.79
CA GLU A 65 -14.88 -13.65 0.43
C GLU A 65 -15.40 -12.40 -0.30
N TRP A 66 -14.75 -12.07 -1.42
CA TRP A 66 -15.14 -10.97 -2.28
C TRP A 66 -16.58 -11.12 -2.81
N GLY A 67 -17.38 -10.05 -2.74
CA GLY A 67 -18.75 -9.99 -3.28
C GLY A 67 -19.63 -8.97 -2.56
N ASN A 68 -20.82 -8.67 -3.12
CA ASN A 68 -21.79 -7.73 -2.51
C ASN A 68 -21.14 -6.38 -2.08
N MET A 69 -20.26 -5.85 -2.93
CA MET A 69 -19.32 -4.83 -2.51
C MET A 69 -20.04 -3.54 -2.11
N SER A 70 -19.78 -3.13 -0.87
CA SER A 70 -20.36 -1.97 -0.20
C SER A 70 -19.23 -1.18 0.45
N TRP A 71 -19.48 0.00 1.00
CA TRP A 71 -18.46 0.77 1.73
C TRP A 71 -18.70 0.73 3.23
N GLY A 72 -17.71 0.29 4.00
CA GLY A 72 -17.60 0.62 5.42
C GLY A 72 -17.02 2.02 5.61
N HIS A 73 -17.15 2.60 6.80
CA HIS A 73 -16.72 3.97 7.08
C HIS A 73 -16.19 4.09 8.53
N SER A 74 -15.06 4.78 8.68
CA SER A 74 -14.51 5.17 9.98
C SER A 74 -14.00 6.61 9.93
N VAL A 75 -13.98 7.26 11.09
CA VAL A 75 -13.48 8.63 11.26
C VAL A 75 -12.42 8.68 12.35
N SER A 76 -11.50 9.64 12.25
CA SER A 76 -10.44 9.85 13.23
C SER A 76 -10.17 11.34 13.42
N LYS A 77 -9.64 11.71 14.59
CA LYS A 77 -9.13 13.06 14.86
C LYS A 77 -7.61 13.18 14.71
N ASP A 78 -6.91 12.06 14.75
CA ASP A 78 -5.45 12.01 14.89
C ASP A 78 -4.78 11.02 13.94
N LEU A 79 -5.53 10.43 13.00
CA LEU A 79 -5.08 9.39 12.06
C LEU A 79 -4.63 8.10 12.75
N VAL A 80 -4.93 7.88 14.02
CA VAL A 80 -4.53 6.66 14.74
C VAL A 80 -5.70 6.02 15.43
N HIS A 81 -6.48 6.76 16.19
CA HIS A 81 -7.68 6.24 16.86
C HIS A 81 -8.89 6.46 15.95
N TRP A 82 -9.64 5.40 15.68
CA TRP A 82 -10.71 5.36 14.70
C TRP A 82 -12.05 4.98 15.32
N ASP A 83 -13.05 5.85 15.13
CA ASP A 83 -14.43 5.57 15.45
C ASP A 83 -15.14 5.03 14.21
N ARG A 84 -15.75 3.84 14.33
CA ARG A 84 -16.58 3.29 13.24
C ARG A 84 -17.88 4.09 13.12
N VAL A 85 -18.24 4.47 11.90
CA VAL A 85 -19.49 5.18 11.63
C VAL A 85 -20.62 4.15 11.42
N GLY A 86 -21.06 3.58 12.54
CA GLY A 86 -22.12 2.58 12.60
C GLY A 86 -21.72 1.18 12.11
N ASP A 87 -22.66 0.24 12.24
CA ASP A 87 -22.47 -1.18 11.87
C ASP A 87 -23.07 -1.55 10.50
N ARG A 88 -23.41 -0.54 9.70
CA ARG A 88 -24.06 -0.71 8.39
C ARG A 88 -23.19 -0.06 7.31
N PRO A 89 -23.23 -0.56 6.07
CA PRO A 89 -22.50 0.09 4.99
C PRO A 89 -22.97 1.52 4.78
N ALA A 90 -22.01 2.45 4.63
CA ALA A 90 -22.25 3.83 4.27
C ALA A 90 -22.83 3.95 2.85
N LEU A 91 -22.32 3.14 1.92
CA LEU A 91 -22.86 2.95 0.57
C LEU A 91 -23.02 1.46 0.31
N LYS A 92 -24.09 1.07 -0.38
CA LYS A 92 -24.37 -0.33 -0.77
C LYS A 92 -25.09 -0.37 -2.12
N PRO A 93 -25.08 -1.50 -2.85
CA PRO A 93 -25.89 -1.67 -4.05
C PRO A 93 -27.38 -1.44 -3.76
N THR A 94 -28.00 -0.49 -4.45
CA THR A 94 -29.45 -0.19 -4.29
C THR A 94 -30.15 0.20 -5.60
N SER A 95 -29.39 0.37 -6.67
CA SER A 95 -29.87 0.90 -7.94
C SER A 95 -29.39 0.01 -9.09
N GLU A 96 -30.06 0.09 -10.24
CA GLU A 96 -29.67 -0.73 -11.40
C GLU A 96 -28.20 -0.52 -11.79
N TYR A 97 -27.75 0.74 -11.81
CA TYR A 97 -26.39 1.10 -12.20
C TYR A 97 -25.28 0.58 -11.26
N ASP A 98 -25.60 0.20 -10.02
CA ASP A 98 -24.64 -0.35 -9.05
C ASP A 98 -25.04 -1.69 -8.45
N ARG A 99 -25.97 -2.40 -9.12
CA ARG A 99 -26.57 -3.64 -8.59
C ARG A 99 -25.56 -4.75 -8.26
N GLU A 100 -24.38 -4.73 -8.89
CA GLU A 100 -23.33 -5.71 -8.66
C GLU A 100 -22.26 -5.24 -7.65
N GLY A 101 -22.19 -3.93 -7.34
CA GLY A 101 -21.22 -3.42 -6.38
C GLY A 101 -21.02 -1.90 -6.41
N VAL A 102 -20.63 -1.38 -5.25
CA VAL A 102 -20.09 -0.04 -5.04
C VAL A 102 -18.58 -0.18 -4.86
N PHE A 103 -17.82 0.12 -5.91
CA PHE A 103 -16.37 -0.06 -5.97
C PHE A 103 -15.64 1.20 -5.49
N THR A 104 -14.30 1.21 -5.59
CA THR A 104 -13.41 2.23 -5.03
C THR A 104 -13.75 3.62 -5.53
N GLY A 105 -13.38 4.62 -4.75
CA GLY A 105 -13.72 6.01 -5.02
C GLY A 105 -12.92 7.01 -4.21
N CYS A 106 -13.32 8.28 -4.29
CA CYS A 106 -12.64 9.42 -3.69
C CYS A 106 -13.59 10.35 -2.93
N PHE A 107 -13.00 11.18 -2.07
CA PHE A 107 -13.68 12.14 -1.21
C PHE A 107 -13.48 13.57 -1.70
N HIS A 108 -14.50 14.41 -1.57
CA HIS A 108 -14.45 15.84 -1.79
C HIS A 108 -15.17 16.59 -0.66
N ALA A 109 -14.49 17.54 -0.05
CA ALA A 109 -14.97 18.28 1.14
C ALA A 109 -15.91 19.45 0.80
N SER A 110 -16.81 19.25 -0.16
CA SER A 110 -17.91 20.17 -0.46
C SER A 110 -19.06 19.43 -1.13
N GLY A 111 -20.24 20.05 -1.18
CA GLY A 111 -21.37 19.60 -1.99
C GLY A 111 -21.13 19.76 -3.50
N MET A 112 -22.06 19.22 -4.29
CA MET A 112 -22.02 19.20 -5.76
C MET A 112 -21.98 20.59 -6.39
N HIS A 113 -22.45 21.62 -5.68
CA HIS A 113 -22.47 23.01 -6.09
C HIS A 113 -21.76 23.93 -5.08
N GLN A 114 -20.65 23.43 -4.50
CA GLN A 114 -19.80 24.14 -3.53
C GLN A 114 -20.45 24.43 -2.17
N GLU A 115 -21.49 23.71 -1.80
CA GLU A 115 -22.07 23.79 -0.45
C GLU A 115 -21.03 23.37 0.59
N LYS A 116 -20.66 24.29 1.49
CA LYS A 116 -19.57 24.05 2.46
C LYS A 116 -19.95 23.10 3.59
N ASP A 117 -21.25 22.96 3.85
CA ASP A 117 -21.84 22.10 4.88
C ASP A 117 -22.22 20.72 4.34
N GLN A 118 -21.82 20.39 3.11
CA GLN A 118 -22.04 19.09 2.50
C GLN A 118 -20.72 18.44 2.11
N LEU A 119 -20.69 17.11 2.13
CA LEU A 119 -19.57 16.31 1.66
C LEU A 119 -20.00 15.51 0.43
N THR A 120 -19.08 15.26 -0.49
CA THR A 120 -19.33 14.48 -1.70
C THR A 120 -18.33 13.33 -1.79
N THR A 121 -18.80 12.15 -2.20
CA THR A 121 -17.95 11.03 -2.61
C THR A 121 -18.28 10.62 -4.04
N PHE A 122 -17.25 10.38 -4.85
CA PHE A 122 -17.39 9.75 -6.16
C PHE A 122 -16.97 8.30 -6.06
N TYR A 123 -17.64 7.40 -6.76
CA TYR A 123 -17.36 5.97 -6.72
C TYR A 123 -17.64 5.30 -8.06
N THR A 124 -16.99 4.16 -8.30
CA THR A 124 -17.35 3.30 -9.42
C THR A 124 -18.60 2.49 -9.08
N SER A 125 -19.68 2.73 -9.80
CA SER A 125 -20.89 1.91 -9.75
C SER A 125 -20.81 0.77 -10.75
N VAL A 126 -21.00 -0.47 -10.29
CA VAL A 126 -20.88 -1.68 -11.12
C VAL A 126 -22.24 -2.33 -11.38
N ASN A 127 -22.55 -2.51 -12.66
CA ASN A 127 -23.83 -3.08 -13.12
C ASN A 127 -23.68 -4.51 -13.70
N LYS A 128 -22.45 -4.93 -14.03
CA LYS A 128 -22.19 -6.24 -14.60
C LYS A 128 -20.83 -6.80 -14.17
N LEU A 129 -20.84 -8.08 -13.78
CA LEU A 129 -19.67 -8.89 -13.47
C LEU A 129 -19.51 -10.06 -14.47
N PRO A 130 -18.33 -10.68 -14.57
CA PRO A 130 -17.06 -10.32 -13.91
C PRO A 130 -16.35 -9.13 -14.60
N LEU A 131 -15.51 -8.42 -13.84
CA LEU A 131 -14.59 -7.39 -14.36
C LEU A 131 -13.18 -7.99 -14.39
N LYS A 132 -12.62 -8.22 -15.58
CA LYS A 132 -11.24 -8.73 -15.74
C LYS A 132 -10.59 -8.10 -16.96
N PHE A 133 -9.31 -7.75 -16.83
CA PHE A 133 -8.54 -7.14 -17.92
C PHE A 133 -8.43 -8.03 -19.17
N ASN A 134 -8.59 -9.35 -19.03
CA ASN A 134 -8.38 -10.33 -20.09
C ASN A 134 -9.68 -10.81 -20.79
N ILE A 135 -10.83 -10.22 -20.48
CA ILE A 135 -12.10 -10.50 -21.17
C ILE A 135 -12.59 -9.25 -21.92
N PRO A 136 -13.56 -9.36 -22.84
CA PRO A 136 -14.14 -8.19 -23.50
C PRO A 136 -14.82 -7.24 -22.50
N TYR A 137 -14.54 -5.95 -22.62
CA TYR A 137 -15.20 -4.90 -21.85
C TYR A 137 -16.59 -4.61 -22.43
N HIS A 138 -17.60 -4.52 -21.56
CA HIS A 138 -18.95 -4.11 -21.94
C HIS A 138 -19.23 -2.69 -21.46
N PHE A 139 -19.63 -1.80 -22.38
CA PHE A 139 -20.05 -0.45 -22.01
C PHE A 139 -21.18 -0.49 -20.97
N GLY A 140 -21.08 0.35 -19.94
CA GLY A 140 -22.02 0.40 -18.83
C GLY A 140 -21.83 -0.68 -17.74
N GLN A 141 -20.80 -1.53 -17.83
CA GLN A 141 -20.47 -2.47 -16.75
C GLN A 141 -19.86 -1.74 -15.53
N GLU A 142 -19.02 -0.73 -15.79
CA GLU A 142 -18.43 0.19 -14.83
C GLU A 142 -18.87 1.62 -15.21
N SER A 143 -19.31 2.40 -14.23
CA SER A 143 -19.81 3.78 -14.40
C SER A 143 -19.34 4.65 -13.23
N LEU A 144 -19.34 5.99 -13.41
CA LEU A 144 -19.04 6.94 -12.33
C LEU A 144 -20.33 7.46 -11.72
N SER A 145 -20.45 7.34 -10.41
CA SER A 145 -21.58 7.83 -9.62
C SER A 145 -21.08 8.65 -8.44
N TYR A 146 -21.98 9.43 -7.82
CA TYR A 146 -21.68 10.16 -6.59
C TYR A 146 -22.73 9.94 -5.49
N ALA A 147 -22.34 10.25 -4.27
CA ALA A 147 -23.24 10.38 -3.13
C ALA A 147 -22.83 11.60 -2.29
N THR A 148 -23.79 12.21 -1.61
CA THR A 148 -23.56 13.36 -0.72
C THR A 148 -23.97 13.06 0.71
N SER A 149 -23.37 13.78 1.65
CA SER A 149 -23.74 13.78 3.06
C SER A 149 -23.98 15.21 3.53
N THR A 150 -25.08 15.42 4.26
CA THR A 150 -25.45 16.70 4.89
C THR A 150 -25.41 16.62 6.43
N ASP A 151 -24.91 15.51 6.96
CA ASP A 151 -24.86 15.20 8.40
C ASP A 151 -23.44 14.81 8.85
N GLN A 152 -22.44 15.45 8.24
CA GLN A 152 -21.01 15.31 8.58
C GLN A 152 -20.47 13.90 8.30
N GLY A 153 -20.93 13.27 7.23
CA GLY A 153 -20.50 11.96 6.79
C GLY A 153 -21.14 10.78 7.53
N LYS A 154 -22.14 11.01 8.39
CA LYS A 154 -22.82 9.93 9.14
C LYS A 154 -23.73 9.11 8.24
N THR A 155 -24.40 9.76 7.28
CA THR A 155 -25.22 9.10 6.25
C THR A 155 -24.95 9.68 4.87
N TRP A 156 -25.17 8.85 3.85
CA TRP A 156 -24.85 9.18 2.46
C TRP A 156 -26.05 8.91 1.55
N THR A 157 -26.41 9.90 0.73
CA THR A 157 -27.51 9.83 -0.24
C THR A 157 -26.95 9.85 -1.64
N LYS A 158 -27.30 8.84 -2.46
CA LYS A 158 -26.88 8.78 -3.86
C LYS A 158 -27.55 9.88 -4.69
N GLY A 159 -26.82 10.42 -5.65
CA GLY A 159 -27.34 11.36 -6.64
C GLY A 159 -28.54 10.81 -7.42
N PHE A 160 -29.50 11.68 -7.72
CA PHE A 160 -30.70 11.31 -8.49
C PHE A 160 -30.41 11.14 -9.99
N ASP A 161 -29.35 11.77 -10.47
CA ASP A 161 -28.84 11.80 -11.84
C ASP A 161 -27.71 10.78 -12.08
N ASN A 162 -27.44 9.90 -11.11
CA ASN A 162 -26.47 8.81 -11.28
C ASN A 162 -26.90 7.81 -12.37
N PRO A 163 -25.94 7.21 -13.09
CA PRO A 163 -24.51 7.54 -13.07
C PRO A 163 -24.21 8.82 -13.87
N ILE A 164 -23.34 9.69 -13.34
CA ILE A 164 -22.93 10.95 -14.00
C ILE A 164 -22.05 10.71 -15.23
N LEU A 165 -21.33 9.57 -15.28
CA LEU A 165 -20.73 9.03 -16.49
C LEU A 165 -21.09 7.56 -16.62
N SER A 166 -21.82 7.18 -17.67
CA SER A 166 -22.27 5.79 -17.88
C SER A 166 -21.18 4.83 -18.38
N GLY A 167 -19.94 5.29 -18.46
CA GLY A 167 -18.81 4.51 -18.93
C GLY A 167 -17.72 5.36 -19.59
N PRO A 168 -16.74 4.71 -20.21
CA PRO A 168 -15.58 5.39 -20.78
C PRO A 168 -15.90 6.26 -22.00
N PRO A 169 -14.99 7.19 -22.36
CA PRO A 169 -15.12 7.98 -23.57
C PRO A 169 -15.26 7.10 -24.81
N LYS A 170 -16.24 7.41 -25.67
CA LYS A 170 -16.51 6.65 -26.92
C LYS A 170 -15.33 6.61 -27.90
N SER A 171 -14.36 7.51 -27.74
CA SER A 171 -13.13 7.53 -28.55
C SER A 171 -12.20 6.36 -28.24
N ILE A 172 -12.33 5.72 -27.07
CA ILE A 172 -11.54 4.55 -26.68
C ILE A 172 -12.27 3.29 -27.15
N LYS A 173 -11.64 2.55 -28.07
CA LYS A 173 -12.29 1.42 -28.75
C LYS A 173 -12.50 0.20 -27.86
N GLU A 174 -11.49 -0.16 -27.07
CA GLU A 174 -11.52 -1.34 -26.21
C GLU A 174 -10.67 -1.13 -24.96
N MET A 175 -11.22 -1.46 -23.81
CA MET A 175 -10.62 -1.21 -22.50
C MET A 175 -10.37 -2.51 -21.74
N THR A 176 -9.47 -2.44 -20.78
CA THR A 176 -9.23 -3.51 -19.79
C THR A 176 -9.97 -3.27 -18.48
N GLY A 177 -10.30 -2.02 -18.19
CA GLY A 177 -11.02 -1.57 -16.98
C GLY A 177 -11.28 -0.07 -17.06
N TRP A 178 -12.23 0.42 -16.28
CA TRP A 178 -12.52 1.86 -16.18
C TRP A 178 -13.17 2.16 -14.81
N ARG A 179 -12.34 2.37 -13.79
CA ARG A 179 -12.79 2.43 -12.39
C ARG A 179 -11.87 3.26 -11.49
N ASP A 180 -12.24 3.36 -10.22
CA ASP A 180 -11.46 3.96 -9.13
C ASP A 180 -11.19 5.46 -9.35
N PRO A 181 -12.24 6.31 -9.31
CA PRO A 181 -12.08 7.74 -9.51
C PRO A 181 -11.22 8.37 -8.41
N TYR A 182 -10.33 9.26 -8.81
CA TYR A 182 -9.47 10.04 -7.92
C TYR A 182 -9.55 11.53 -8.26
N VAL A 183 -10.01 12.36 -7.31
CA VAL A 183 -10.30 13.78 -7.53
C VAL A 183 -9.43 14.67 -6.65
N GLN A 184 -8.72 15.61 -7.28
CA GLN A 184 -7.97 16.64 -6.57
C GLN A 184 -7.64 17.82 -7.50
N LYS A 185 -7.22 18.94 -6.89
CA LYS A 185 -6.60 20.07 -7.59
C LYS A 185 -5.11 19.80 -7.84
N TRP A 186 -4.63 20.07 -9.05
CA TRP A 186 -3.24 19.81 -9.44
C TRP A 186 -2.62 21.04 -10.13
N GLU A 187 -2.00 21.91 -9.34
CA GLU A 187 -1.34 23.14 -9.81
C GLU A 187 -0.27 22.87 -10.89
N SER A 188 0.48 21.76 -10.75
CA SER A 188 1.47 21.35 -11.74
C SER A 188 0.83 21.03 -13.10
N PHE A 189 -0.38 20.46 -13.09
CA PHE A 189 -1.14 20.14 -14.29
C PHE A 189 -1.74 21.41 -14.92
N ASP A 190 -2.27 22.33 -14.12
CA ASP A 190 -2.70 23.66 -14.59
C ASP A 190 -1.55 24.38 -15.31
N LYS A 191 -0.37 24.41 -14.68
CA LYS A 191 0.84 25.01 -15.25
C LYS A 191 1.24 24.35 -16.57
N ALA A 192 1.20 23.01 -16.64
CA ALA A 192 1.54 22.28 -17.86
C ALA A 192 0.53 22.51 -19.00
N ARG A 193 -0.76 22.70 -18.69
CA ARG A 193 -1.78 23.07 -19.68
C ARG A 193 -1.60 24.51 -20.16
N GLY A 194 -1.01 25.36 -19.33
CA GLY A 194 -0.88 26.80 -19.54
C GLY A 194 -2.15 27.57 -19.13
N VAL A 195 -2.89 27.06 -18.14
CA VAL A 195 -4.04 27.73 -17.54
C VAL A 195 -3.64 28.29 -16.18
N SER A 196 -4.28 29.40 -15.78
CA SER A 196 -4.05 30.06 -14.49
C SER A 196 -5.24 29.89 -13.53
N THR A 197 -6.04 28.84 -13.76
CA THR A 197 -7.20 28.49 -12.95
C THR A 197 -6.79 27.57 -11.81
N ASP A 198 -7.61 27.53 -10.76
CA ASP A 198 -7.52 26.54 -9.69
C ASP A 198 -8.45 25.37 -10.05
N SER A 199 -8.11 24.65 -11.11
CA SER A 199 -9.00 23.66 -11.72
C SER A 199 -9.06 22.39 -10.87
N LEU A 200 -10.26 21.80 -10.82
CA LEU A 200 -10.47 20.49 -10.24
C LEU A 200 -10.31 19.42 -11.32
N TYR A 201 -9.59 18.35 -11.00
CA TYR A 201 -9.32 17.26 -11.92
C TYR A 201 -9.76 15.93 -11.33
N GLY A 202 -10.09 14.99 -12.21
CA GLY A 202 -10.38 13.61 -11.89
C GLY A 202 -9.56 12.65 -12.75
N ILE A 203 -9.15 11.53 -12.17
CA ILE A 203 -8.57 10.39 -12.90
C ILE A 203 -9.48 9.18 -12.74
N ILE A 204 -9.61 8.38 -13.79
CA ILE A 204 -10.24 7.04 -13.75
C ILE A 204 -9.21 6.02 -14.27
N SER A 205 -8.94 5.01 -13.47
CA SER A 205 -7.91 3.98 -13.71
C SER A 205 -8.39 2.92 -14.70
N GLY A 206 -7.47 2.36 -15.48
CA GLY A 206 -7.77 1.25 -16.38
C GLY A 206 -6.65 0.93 -17.36
N GLY A 207 -7.02 0.74 -18.62
CA GLY A 207 -6.07 0.49 -19.69
C GLY A 207 -6.75 0.33 -21.03
N SER A 208 -5.97 0.53 -22.09
CA SER A 208 -6.40 0.31 -23.47
C SER A 208 -5.90 -1.04 -23.93
N LYS A 209 -6.85 -1.92 -24.28
CA LYS A 209 -6.55 -3.33 -24.53
C LYS A 209 -5.57 -3.48 -25.69
N GLY A 210 -4.50 -4.24 -25.46
CA GLY A 210 -3.47 -4.47 -26.47
C GLY A 210 -2.53 -3.28 -26.71
N VAL A 211 -2.66 -2.18 -25.95
CA VAL A 211 -1.87 -0.96 -26.15
C VAL A 211 -0.99 -0.66 -24.93
N GLU A 212 -1.58 -0.23 -23.83
CA GLU A 212 -0.89 0.11 -22.58
C GLU A 212 -1.89 0.22 -21.42
N PRO A 213 -1.47 -0.06 -20.18
CA PRO A 213 -2.23 0.35 -19.00
C PRO A 213 -2.27 1.89 -18.91
N ASN A 214 -3.32 2.46 -18.32
CA ASN A 214 -3.44 3.92 -18.26
C ASN A 214 -4.38 4.41 -17.17
N SER A 215 -4.39 5.73 -17.03
CA SER A 215 -5.35 6.49 -16.26
C SER A 215 -5.91 7.62 -17.12
N TYR A 216 -7.22 7.84 -17.08
CA TYR A 216 -7.93 8.77 -17.95
C TYR A 216 -8.26 10.03 -17.18
N ILE A 217 -7.76 11.18 -17.63
CA ILE A 217 -7.90 12.45 -16.94
C ILE A 217 -9.11 13.25 -17.43
N TYR A 218 -9.77 13.91 -16.50
CA TYR A 218 -10.94 14.75 -16.67
C TYR A 218 -10.74 16.08 -15.97
N GLU A 219 -11.18 17.17 -16.59
CA GLU A 219 -11.42 18.44 -15.92
C GLU A 219 -12.85 18.45 -15.37
N ILE A 220 -13.02 18.82 -14.11
CA ILE A 220 -14.31 18.84 -13.41
C ILE A 220 -14.75 20.30 -13.25
N ASP A 221 -16.00 20.59 -13.58
CA ASP A 221 -16.58 21.92 -13.33
C ASP A 221 -16.68 22.14 -11.82
N GLY A 222 -15.89 23.09 -11.30
CA GLY A 222 -15.87 23.39 -9.86
C GLY A 222 -17.20 23.91 -9.31
N ASN A 223 -18.12 24.39 -10.16
CA ASN A 223 -19.46 24.84 -9.74
C ASN A 223 -20.53 23.75 -9.87
N ASP A 224 -20.20 22.64 -10.52
CA ASP A 224 -21.10 21.53 -10.77
C ASP A 224 -20.29 20.24 -10.93
N LEU A 225 -20.04 19.57 -9.80
CA LEU A 225 -19.14 18.42 -9.74
C LEU A 225 -19.67 17.18 -10.50
N SER A 226 -20.88 17.25 -11.07
CA SER A 226 -21.42 16.21 -11.97
C SER A 226 -20.81 16.29 -13.37
N LYS A 227 -20.23 17.43 -13.76
CA LYS A 227 -19.71 17.68 -15.11
C LYS A 227 -18.22 17.36 -15.22
N TRP A 228 -17.93 16.25 -15.88
CA TRP A 228 -16.57 15.76 -16.11
C TRP A 228 -16.22 15.81 -17.59
N ASN A 229 -15.28 16.68 -17.95
CA ASN A 229 -14.81 16.88 -19.31
C ASN A 229 -13.54 16.07 -19.56
N TYR A 230 -13.63 15.04 -20.40
CA TYR A 230 -12.49 14.18 -20.72
C TYR A 230 -11.38 14.96 -21.43
N LEU A 231 -10.16 14.90 -20.89
CA LEU A 231 -8.98 15.54 -21.47
C LEU A 231 -8.10 14.56 -22.25
N GLY A 232 -7.98 13.31 -21.82
CA GLY A 232 -7.11 12.34 -22.48
C GLY A 232 -6.54 11.26 -21.56
N PRO A 233 -5.68 10.38 -22.09
CA PRO A 233 -4.85 9.50 -21.25
C PRO A 233 -3.78 10.33 -20.52
N LEU A 234 -3.52 9.99 -19.26
CA LEU A 234 -2.53 10.66 -18.42
C LEU A 234 -1.11 10.28 -18.79
N VAL A 235 -0.89 9.04 -19.22
CA VAL A 235 0.43 8.52 -19.64
C VAL A 235 0.34 8.11 -21.10
N THR A 236 1.44 8.21 -21.85
CA THR A 236 1.53 7.59 -23.17
C THR A 236 2.90 7.00 -23.42
N SER A 237 2.95 6.03 -24.32
CA SER A 237 4.18 5.38 -24.79
C SER A 237 4.90 4.56 -23.72
N LEU A 238 4.17 4.09 -22.70
CA LEU A 238 4.71 3.18 -21.70
C LEU A 238 4.78 1.76 -22.27
N GLY A 239 3.73 1.36 -22.99
CA GLY A 239 3.54 0.02 -23.52
C GLY A 239 3.08 -1.00 -22.47
N LEU A 240 2.64 -2.17 -22.94
CA LEU A 240 2.25 -3.29 -22.07
C LEU A 240 3.46 -3.86 -21.34
N ASN A 241 3.26 -4.26 -20.09
CA ASN A 241 4.24 -4.95 -19.26
C ASN A 241 5.60 -4.23 -19.19
N PHE A 242 5.55 -2.90 -19.20
CA PHE A 242 6.74 -2.07 -19.04
C PHE A 242 7.43 -2.40 -17.72
N ARG A 243 8.71 -2.79 -17.80
CA ARG A 243 9.51 -3.27 -16.68
C ARG A 243 10.96 -2.77 -16.80
N PRO A 244 11.23 -1.51 -16.39
CA PRO A 244 12.57 -0.90 -16.45
C PRO A 244 13.68 -1.76 -15.85
N SER A 245 13.38 -2.46 -14.76
CA SER A 245 14.28 -3.42 -14.13
C SER A 245 13.51 -4.62 -13.62
N LYS A 246 14.05 -5.82 -13.85
CA LYS A 246 13.48 -7.03 -13.25
C LYS A 246 13.49 -7.01 -11.72
N LYS A 247 14.54 -6.43 -11.14
CA LYS A 247 14.78 -6.38 -9.70
C LYS A 247 14.03 -5.22 -9.05
N TRP A 248 14.20 -4.00 -9.57
CA TRP A 248 13.89 -2.77 -8.82
C TRP A 248 12.52 -2.13 -9.10
N SER A 249 11.92 -2.33 -10.27
CA SER A 249 10.78 -1.51 -10.71
C SER A 249 9.41 -2.19 -10.66
N GLY A 250 9.36 -3.53 -10.54
CA GLY A 250 8.13 -4.29 -10.78
C GLY A 250 7.67 -4.23 -12.25
N ASP A 251 6.48 -4.74 -12.52
CA ASP A 251 5.87 -4.83 -13.86
C ASP A 251 4.59 -3.98 -13.91
N PHE A 252 4.57 -2.96 -14.76
CA PHE A 252 3.45 -2.02 -14.87
C PHE A 252 2.19 -2.63 -15.52
N GLY A 253 2.24 -3.89 -15.95
CA GLY A 253 1.06 -4.68 -16.30
C GLY A 253 0.37 -4.22 -17.59
N VAL A 254 -0.92 -4.53 -17.65
CA VAL A 254 -1.80 -4.24 -18.79
C VAL A 254 -3.05 -3.46 -18.40
N ASN A 255 -3.35 -3.39 -17.10
CA ASN A 255 -4.44 -2.61 -16.52
C ASN A 255 -3.98 -1.99 -15.19
N TRP A 256 -4.40 -0.75 -14.93
CA TRP A 256 -4.17 -0.07 -13.65
C TRP A 256 -5.45 0.06 -12.83
N GLU A 257 -5.25 0.08 -11.51
CA GLU A 257 -6.27 0.25 -10.48
C GLU A 257 -5.80 1.28 -9.45
N VAL A 258 -6.76 1.96 -8.82
CA VAL A 258 -6.52 2.91 -7.71
C VAL A 258 -5.35 3.87 -7.98
N THR A 259 -5.31 4.46 -9.19
CA THR A 259 -4.25 5.41 -9.54
C THR A 259 -4.46 6.73 -8.81
N ASN A 260 -3.41 7.27 -8.20
CA ASN A 260 -3.43 8.62 -7.62
C ASN A 260 -2.30 9.46 -8.21
N PHE A 261 -2.61 10.72 -8.53
CA PHE A 261 -1.64 11.71 -8.96
C PHE A 261 -1.37 12.73 -7.85
N MET A 262 -0.11 13.07 -7.66
CA MET A 262 0.31 14.04 -6.65
C MET A 262 1.61 14.75 -7.02
N THR A 263 1.73 15.99 -6.56
CA THR A 263 3.01 16.70 -6.52
C THR A 263 3.63 16.52 -5.14
N LEU A 264 4.87 16.04 -5.08
CA LEU A 264 5.65 15.97 -3.84
C LEU A 264 6.76 17.00 -3.88
N LYS A 265 7.09 17.58 -2.71
CA LYS A 265 8.02 18.71 -2.60
C LYS A 265 9.08 18.44 -1.54
N ASP A 266 10.28 18.95 -1.78
CA ASP A 266 11.37 19.07 -0.80
C ASP A 266 12.12 20.39 -1.03
N GLY A 267 12.02 21.31 -0.07
CA GLY A 267 12.45 22.69 -0.24
C GLY A 267 11.81 23.37 -1.45
N THR A 268 12.62 23.81 -2.40
CA THR A 268 12.16 24.42 -3.66
C THR A 268 11.96 23.41 -4.79
N THR A 269 12.34 22.16 -4.59
CA THR A 269 12.20 21.10 -5.58
C THR A 269 10.82 20.48 -5.47
N SER A 270 10.15 20.30 -6.62
CA SER A 270 8.88 19.60 -6.72
C SER A 270 8.92 18.62 -7.88
N GLN A 271 8.30 17.46 -7.70
CA GLN A 271 8.17 16.46 -8.76
C GLN A 271 6.78 15.84 -8.73
N GLU A 272 6.33 15.41 -9.89
CA GLU A 272 5.05 14.73 -10.05
C GLU A 272 5.22 13.23 -9.85
N PHE A 273 4.26 12.63 -9.17
CA PHE A 273 4.24 11.20 -8.86
C PHE A 273 2.88 10.60 -9.18
N LEU A 274 2.92 9.35 -9.63
CA LEU A 274 1.80 8.43 -9.65
C LEU A 274 2.06 7.28 -8.70
N ILE A 275 1.06 6.90 -7.92
CA ILE A 275 0.97 5.57 -7.32
C ILE A 275 -0.18 4.82 -7.98
N LEU A 276 -0.06 3.51 -8.12
CA LEU A 276 -1.05 2.68 -8.81
C LEU A 276 -0.93 1.21 -8.43
N GLY A 277 -2.03 0.47 -8.57
CA GLY A 277 -2.03 -0.98 -8.68
C GLY A 277 -1.92 -1.42 -10.15
N ALA A 278 -1.12 -2.44 -10.45
CA ALA A 278 -0.99 -3.00 -11.79
C ALA A 278 -1.37 -4.49 -11.83
N GLU A 279 -2.22 -4.83 -12.80
CA GLU A 279 -2.68 -6.20 -13.09
C GLU A 279 -2.15 -6.71 -14.43
N GLY A 280 -2.10 -8.04 -14.59
CA GLY A 280 -1.63 -8.70 -15.83
C GLY A 280 -0.13 -8.54 -16.08
N GLY A 281 0.62 -8.17 -15.05
CA GLY A 281 2.09 -8.20 -15.02
C GLY A 281 2.66 -9.60 -14.78
N ALA A 282 3.97 -9.74 -14.95
CA ALA A 282 4.69 -10.91 -14.47
C ALA A 282 4.50 -11.10 -12.95
N GLN A 283 4.35 -12.35 -12.51
CA GLN A 283 4.42 -12.68 -11.09
C GLN A 283 5.81 -12.34 -10.52
N ARG A 284 5.89 -12.13 -9.21
CA ARG A 284 7.18 -12.00 -8.53
C ARG A 284 7.94 -13.31 -8.63
N ASP A 285 9.24 -13.23 -8.89
CA ASP A 285 10.08 -14.40 -9.13
C ASP A 285 9.99 -15.43 -7.98
N HIS A 286 9.84 -14.99 -6.73
CA HIS A 286 9.69 -15.88 -5.56
C HIS A 286 8.33 -16.59 -5.45
N LEU A 287 7.34 -16.19 -6.25
CA LEU A 287 6.03 -16.84 -6.31
C LEU A 287 5.94 -17.91 -7.40
N VAL A 288 6.77 -17.81 -8.45
CA VAL A 288 6.65 -18.64 -9.67
C VAL A 288 6.90 -20.13 -9.38
N ASP A 289 7.90 -20.44 -8.56
CA ASP A 289 8.32 -21.82 -8.26
C ASP A 289 7.78 -22.32 -6.91
N MET A 290 6.83 -21.61 -6.31
CA MET A 290 6.33 -21.96 -4.99
C MET A 290 5.44 -23.21 -5.04
N VAL A 291 5.73 -24.17 -4.15
CA VAL A 291 4.83 -25.29 -3.87
C VAL A 291 3.79 -24.83 -2.86
N LEU A 292 2.53 -24.79 -3.28
CA LEU A 292 1.39 -24.45 -2.42
C LEU A 292 0.92 -25.67 -1.61
N PRO A 293 0.42 -25.46 -0.39
CA PRO A 293 -0.37 -26.47 0.32
C PRO A 293 -1.56 -26.97 -0.48
N ASP A 294 -1.93 -28.24 -0.26
CA ASP A 294 -3.10 -28.85 -0.89
C ASP A 294 -4.38 -28.06 -0.59
N GLY A 295 -5.06 -27.61 -1.66
CA GLY A 295 -6.33 -26.88 -1.58
C GLY A 295 -6.20 -25.37 -1.34
N LEU A 296 -4.99 -24.84 -1.19
CA LEU A 296 -4.76 -23.39 -1.15
C LEU A 296 -4.66 -22.82 -2.57
N GLN A 297 -5.27 -21.65 -2.80
CA GLN A 297 -5.21 -20.98 -4.10
C GLN A 297 -3.90 -20.20 -4.26
N GLU A 298 -3.45 -20.04 -5.51
CA GLU A 298 -2.38 -19.10 -5.83
C GLU A 298 -2.80 -17.68 -5.46
N ARG A 299 -1.84 -16.91 -4.94
CA ARG A 299 -2.04 -15.48 -4.69
C ARG A 299 -2.39 -14.75 -5.97
N THR A 300 -3.24 -13.74 -5.85
CA THR A 300 -3.54 -12.85 -6.97
C THR A 300 -2.27 -12.10 -7.38
N ALA A 301 -1.86 -12.27 -8.64
CA ALA A 301 -0.69 -11.60 -9.20
C ALA A 301 -0.98 -10.11 -9.40
N ARG A 302 -0.32 -9.26 -8.61
CA ARG A 302 -0.53 -7.81 -8.60
C ARG A 302 0.71 -7.06 -8.13
N TRP A 303 0.83 -5.81 -8.54
CA TRP A 303 1.92 -4.92 -8.12
C TRP A 303 1.39 -3.59 -7.60
N GLY A 304 1.74 -3.23 -6.36
CA GLY A 304 1.66 -1.84 -5.90
C GLY A 304 2.91 -1.08 -6.34
N LEU A 305 2.75 -0.09 -7.22
CA LEU A 305 3.85 0.61 -7.89
C LEU A 305 3.74 2.12 -7.72
N TRP A 306 4.85 2.78 -8.03
CA TRP A 306 4.91 4.22 -8.20
C TRP A 306 5.83 4.61 -9.36
N MET A 307 5.62 5.79 -9.92
CA MET A 307 6.53 6.42 -10.88
C MET A 307 6.54 7.94 -10.72
N SER A 308 7.62 8.56 -11.17
CA SER A 308 7.75 10.00 -11.35
C SER A 308 8.06 10.32 -12.80
N GLY A 309 7.65 11.50 -13.25
CA GLY A 309 7.78 11.92 -14.63
C GLY A 309 7.57 13.41 -14.83
N ASP A 310 7.83 13.86 -16.05
CA ASP A 310 7.54 15.24 -16.47
C ASP A 310 6.15 15.33 -17.09
N LEU A 311 5.41 16.38 -16.76
CA LEU A 311 4.21 16.74 -17.51
C LEU A 311 4.62 17.47 -18.80
N VAL A 312 4.36 16.83 -19.94
CA VAL A 312 4.68 17.34 -21.27
C VAL A 312 3.41 17.59 -22.05
N LYS A 313 3.32 18.77 -22.67
CA LYS A 313 2.22 19.12 -23.57
C LYS A 313 2.43 18.46 -24.93
N THR A 314 1.51 17.57 -25.31
CA THR A 314 1.51 16.83 -26.58
C THR A 314 0.24 17.16 -27.34
N GLY A 315 0.33 18.11 -28.28
CA GLY A 315 -0.85 18.69 -28.93
C GLY A 315 -1.70 19.48 -27.92
N ASP A 316 -2.99 19.14 -27.83
CA ASP A 316 -3.92 19.75 -26.88
C ASP A 316 -3.91 19.06 -25.49
N ASN A 317 -3.21 17.94 -25.35
CA ASN A 317 -3.17 17.14 -24.13
C ASN A 317 -1.92 17.43 -23.30
N VAL A 318 -1.99 17.17 -22.00
CA VAL A 318 -0.84 17.10 -21.10
C VAL A 318 -0.68 15.66 -20.64
N GLN A 319 0.52 15.12 -20.76
CA GLN A 319 0.83 13.72 -20.49
C GLN A 319 2.06 13.62 -19.61
N LEU A 320 2.03 12.71 -18.64
CA LEU A 320 3.17 12.37 -17.81
C LEU A 320 4.11 11.43 -18.58
N GLN A 321 5.36 11.85 -18.75
CA GLN A 321 6.43 11.04 -19.34
C GLN A 321 7.28 10.42 -18.23
N TYR A 322 7.27 9.09 -18.15
CA TYR A 322 8.04 8.33 -17.17
C TYR A 322 9.53 8.73 -17.16
N LYS A 323 10.09 8.93 -15.96
CA LYS A 323 11.53 9.13 -15.75
C LYS A 323 12.15 8.01 -14.91
N TYR A 324 11.53 7.72 -13.77
CA TYR A 324 12.01 6.75 -12.80
C TYR A 324 10.80 6.29 -11.95
N GLY A 325 10.89 5.13 -11.32
CA GLY A 325 9.78 4.51 -10.61
C GLY A 325 10.16 3.18 -9.99
N GLY A 326 9.29 2.70 -9.11
CA GLY A 326 9.59 1.58 -8.25
C GLY A 326 8.35 0.86 -7.73
N ILE A 327 8.63 -0.07 -6.83
CA ILE A 327 7.61 -0.78 -6.09
C ILE A 327 7.26 0.06 -4.86
N LEU A 328 5.96 0.24 -4.60
CA LEU A 328 5.48 0.98 -3.41
C LEU A 328 5.56 0.12 -2.16
N ASP A 329 5.28 -1.18 -2.31
CA ASP A 329 5.40 -2.18 -1.26
C ASP A 329 5.84 -3.54 -1.82
N HIS A 330 6.92 -4.09 -1.28
CA HIS A 330 7.55 -5.33 -1.73
C HIS A 330 6.88 -6.60 -1.18
N GLY A 331 5.74 -6.46 -0.49
CA GLY A 331 4.94 -7.53 0.06
C GLY A 331 3.55 -7.59 -0.60
N VAL A 332 2.53 -7.97 0.16
CA VAL A 332 1.16 -8.21 -0.36
C VAL A 332 0.29 -6.95 -0.44
N TYR A 333 0.78 -5.81 0.05
CA TYR A 333 0.05 -4.55 0.10
C TYR A 333 -0.37 -4.06 -1.30
N TYR A 334 -1.63 -3.68 -1.46
CA TYR A 334 -2.20 -3.26 -2.74
C TYR A 334 -3.27 -2.17 -2.58
N ALA A 335 -3.84 -1.70 -3.68
CA ALA A 335 -4.92 -0.72 -3.72
C ALA A 335 -4.59 0.57 -2.94
N ALA A 336 -3.40 1.11 -3.15
CA ALA A 336 -2.91 2.25 -2.40
C ALA A 336 -3.71 3.53 -2.74
N ASN A 337 -4.39 4.12 -1.76
CA ASN A 337 -5.21 5.32 -1.94
C ASN A 337 -4.77 6.41 -0.95
N SER A 338 -4.57 7.62 -1.45
CA SER A 338 -3.87 8.70 -0.77
C SER A 338 -4.64 10.01 -0.81
N PHE A 339 -4.41 10.87 0.17
CA PHE A 339 -5.01 12.19 0.23
C PHE A 339 -4.00 13.21 0.77
N HIS A 340 -4.24 14.48 0.48
CA HIS A 340 -3.47 15.55 1.09
C HIS A 340 -4.06 15.81 2.48
N ASP A 341 -3.23 15.64 3.51
CA ASP A 341 -3.54 16.02 4.88
C ASP A 341 -3.27 17.52 5.04
N PRO A 342 -4.31 18.37 5.10
CA PRO A 342 -4.12 19.82 5.16
C PRO A 342 -3.67 20.29 6.55
N VAL A 343 -3.81 19.45 7.60
CA VAL A 343 -3.42 19.82 8.97
C VAL A 343 -1.90 19.83 9.10
N ASN A 344 -1.24 18.80 8.57
CA ASN A 344 0.22 18.66 8.62
C ASN A 344 0.90 18.98 7.28
N ASN A 345 0.13 19.36 6.25
CA ASN A 345 0.59 19.67 4.90
C ASN A 345 1.48 18.58 4.29
N ARG A 346 0.98 17.34 4.27
CA ARG A 346 1.70 16.16 3.78
C ARG A 346 0.78 15.26 2.96
N ARG A 347 1.37 14.30 2.22
CA ARG A 347 0.61 13.26 1.52
C ARG A 347 0.55 12.01 2.38
N VAL A 348 -0.66 11.58 2.74
CA VAL A 348 -0.90 10.36 3.51
C VAL A 348 -1.48 9.30 2.59
N VAL A 349 -1.03 8.05 2.71
CA VAL A 349 -1.51 6.91 1.93
C VAL A 349 -1.92 5.75 2.83
N TRP A 350 -2.98 5.06 2.40
CA TRP A 350 -3.47 3.79 2.91
C TRP A 350 -3.35 2.72 1.83
N GLY A 351 -3.41 1.45 2.23
CA GLY A 351 -3.56 0.34 1.29
C GLY A 351 -4.06 -0.90 2.00
N TRP A 352 -4.44 -1.88 1.21
CA TRP A 352 -5.04 -3.13 1.65
C TRP A 352 -3.98 -4.22 1.77
N ILE A 353 -4.01 -4.96 2.89
CA ILE A 353 -3.26 -6.18 3.10
C ILE A 353 -4.24 -7.36 2.99
N PRO A 354 -4.16 -8.16 1.90
CA PRO A 354 -5.01 -9.31 1.63
C PRO A 354 -4.53 -10.56 2.38
N GLU A 355 -5.46 -11.43 2.80
CA GLU A 355 -5.12 -12.73 3.38
C GLU A 355 -5.39 -13.87 2.40
N GLU A 356 -4.36 -14.23 1.64
CA GLU A 356 -4.39 -15.27 0.61
C GLU A 356 -3.51 -16.48 0.95
N ASP A 357 -2.83 -16.46 2.10
CA ASP A 357 -1.88 -17.50 2.52
C ASP A 357 -2.49 -18.57 3.44
N ILE A 358 -3.78 -18.47 3.77
CA ILE A 358 -4.46 -19.38 4.70
C ILE A 358 -5.73 -19.98 4.09
N PRO A 359 -6.12 -21.20 4.50
CA PRO A 359 -7.37 -21.79 4.06
C PRO A 359 -8.59 -21.02 4.59
N VAL A 360 -9.67 -21.00 3.80
CA VAL A 360 -10.94 -20.30 4.10
C VAL A 360 -11.48 -20.59 5.51
N ARG A 361 -11.34 -21.82 6.02
CA ARG A 361 -11.78 -22.19 7.38
C ARG A 361 -11.16 -21.35 8.50
N HIS A 362 -9.94 -20.84 8.33
CA HIS A 362 -9.30 -19.96 9.33
C HIS A 362 -9.98 -18.60 9.35
N LEU A 363 -10.31 -18.08 8.17
CA LEU A 363 -11.06 -16.83 7.99
C LEU A 363 -12.48 -16.95 8.54
N GLU A 364 -13.18 -18.07 8.29
CA GLU A 364 -14.51 -18.35 8.83
C GLU A 364 -14.51 -18.38 10.36
N LYS A 365 -13.49 -18.98 10.97
CA LYS A 365 -13.35 -19.02 12.43
C LYS A 365 -13.10 -17.63 13.02
N ARG A 366 -12.28 -16.80 12.38
CA ARG A 366 -11.97 -15.45 12.82
C ARG A 366 -13.10 -14.45 12.52
N GLY A 367 -13.91 -14.73 11.50
CA GLY A 367 -15.07 -13.94 11.12
C GLY A 367 -14.77 -12.70 10.28
N PHE A 368 -13.51 -12.45 9.91
CA PHE A 368 -13.13 -11.38 8.98
C PHE A 368 -11.92 -11.75 8.11
N ASN A 369 -11.78 -11.06 6.98
CA ASN A 369 -10.68 -11.21 6.02
C ASN A 369 -10.17 -9.84 5.55
N GLY A 370 -8.85 -9.65 5.63
CA GLY A 370 -8.16 -8.46 5.16
C GLY A 370 -8.11 -7.36 6.21
N CYS A 371 -7.13 -6.46 6.04
CA CYS A 371 -6.98 -5.26 6.87
C CYS A 371 -6.36 -4.12 6.06
N MET A 372 -6.43 -2.90 6.59
CA MET A 372 -5.61 -1.80 6.08
C MET A 372 -4.21 -1.89 6.65
N GLY A 373 -3.20 -1.69 5.80
CA GLY A 373 -1.84 -1.40 6.24
C GLY A 373 -1.79 -0.10 7.05
N ILE A 374 -0.75 0.05 7.86
CA ILE A 374 -0.53 1.26 8.61
C ILE A 374 -0.39 2.46 7.68
N MET A 375 -0.85 3.62 8.14
CA MET A 375 -0.73 4.84 7.35
C MET A 375 0.71 5.24 7.14
N ARG A 376 0.99 5.71 5.92
CA ARG A 376 2.33 6.12 5.50
C ARG A 376 2.30 7.55 4.98
N GLU A 377 3.36 8.29 5.24
CA GLU A 377 3.62 9.56 4.58
C GLU A 377 4.40 9.29 3.28
N LEU A 378 3.94 9.89 2.18
CA LEU A 378 4.67 9.97 0.92
C LEU A 378 5.30 11.36 0.78
N PHE A 379 6.58 11.42 0.41
CA PHE A 379 7.30 12.69 0.26
C PHE A 379 8.39 12.58 -0.80
N LEU A 380 8.91 13.71 -1.28
CA LEU A 380 10.08 13.70 -2.16
C LEU A 380 11.32 13.51 -1.29
N LEU A 381 11.99 12.36 -1.41
CA LEU A 381 13.22 12.11 -0.67
C LEU A 381 14.42 12.59 -1.49
N THR A 382 15.13 13.59 -0.97
CA THR A 382 16.39 14.07 -1.53
C THR A 382 17.59 13.56 -0.73
N ILE A 383 18.57 12.98 -1.41
CA ILE A 383 19.79 12.45 -0.80
C ILE A 383 20.99 13.13 -1.45
N PRO A 384 21.62 14.13 -0.79
CA PRO A 384 22.72 14.87 -1.36
C PRO A 384 24.05 14.11 -1.27
N ASN A 385 25.02 14.56 -2.06
CA ASN A 385 26.43 14.17 -1.97
C ASN A 385 26.71 12.67 -2.11
N VAL A 386 25.88 11.94 -2.87
CA VAL A 386 26.01 10.51 -3.11
C VAL A 386 27.08 10.23 -4.17
N THR A 387 28.01 9.33 -3.85
CA THR A 387 29.07 8.88 -4.75
C THR A 387 28.81 7.50 -5.35
N GLY A 388 27.88 6.73 -4.77
CA GLY A 388 27.56 5.38 -5.21
C GLY A 388 26.65 4.65 -4.24
N THR A 389 26.49 3.36 -4.47
CA THR A 389 25.71 2.42 -3.66
C THR A 389 26.64 1.31 -3.15
N LEU A 390 26.12 0.33 -2.41
CA LEU A 390 26.90 -0.85 -2.05
C LEU A 390 27.41 -1.59 -3.28
N ARG A 391 26.55 -1.85 -4.27
CA ARG A 391 26.90 -2.66 -5.45
C ARG A 391 26.27 -2.19 -6.76
N THR A 392 24.96 -1.94 -6.81
CA THR A 392 24.28 -1.60 -8.07
C THR A 392 24.64 -0.18 -8.53
N PRO A 393 25.28 0.01 -9.69
CA PRO A 393 25.61 1.35 -10.19
C PRO A 393 24.40 2.29 -10.21
N LEU A 394 24.62 3.58 -9.90
CA LEU A 394 23.53 4.58 -9.79
C LEU A 394 22.71 4.70 -11.09
N ASP A 395 23.33 4.56 -12.25
CA ASP A 395 22.70 4.60 -13.57
C ASP A 395 21.89 3.34 -13.92
N GLN A 396 21.97 2.29 -13.09
CA GLN A 396 21.19 1.06 -13.23
C GLN A 396 20.03 0.97 -12.22
N LEU A 397 19.84 1.99 -11.38
CA LEU A 397 18.72 2.07 -10.44
C LEU A 397 17.56 2.87 -11.05
N PRO A 398 16.49 2.21 -11.54
CA PRO A 398 15.35 2.93 -12.10
C PRO A 398 14.49 3.61 -11.02
N THR A 399 14.81 3.44 -9.74
CA THR A 399 14.05 3.96 -8.60
C THR A 399 14.54 5.33 -8.14
N ILE A 400 15.57 5.89 -8.77
CA ILE A 400 16.14 7.18 -8.41
C ILE A 400 16.33 8.05 -9.66
N GLN A 401 16.20 9.35 -9.48
CA GLN A 401 16.79 10.34 -10.38
C GLN A 401 18.16 10.73 -9.87
N VAL A 402 19.17 10.74 -10.74
CA VAL A 402 20.53 11.15 -10.43
C VAL A 402 20.79 12.55 -10.99
N ILE A 403 21.16 13.50 -10.13
CA ILE A 403 21.55 14.87 -10.51
C ILE A 403 23.03 15.06 -10.17
N PRO A 404 23.93 15.16 -11.17
CA PRO A 404 25.35 15.40 -10.90
C PRO A 404 25.62 16.76 -10.26
N ASN A 405 26.55 16.81 -9.30
CA ASN A 405 27.05 18.02 -8.66
C ASN A 405 28.46 18.36 -9.19
N ASP A 406 28.86 19.64 -9.14
CA ASP A 406 30.18 20.11 -9.62
C ASP A 406 31.37 19.48 -8.89
N ASN A 407 31.18 19.01 -7.65
CA ASN A 407 32.21 18.37 -6.83
C ASN A 407 32.39 16.86 -7.13
N GLY A 408 31.74 16.33 -8.18
CA GLY A 408 31.81 14.91 -8.56
C GLY A 408 30.92 13.97 -7.74
N THR A 409 30.11 14.51 -6.82
CA THR A 409 29.03 13.76 -6.14
C THR A 409 27.71 13.91 -6.91
N ASN A 410 26.65 13.27 -6.43
CA ASN A 410 25.31 13.35 -7.00
C ASN A 410 24.28 13.70 -5.93
N THR A 411 23.25 14.45 -6.31
CA THR A 411 22.01 14.58 -5.56
C THR A 411 21.00 13.60 -6.13
N LEU A 412 20.44 12.74 -5.29
CA LEU A 412 19.43 11.77 -5.70
C LEU A 412 18.04 12.27 -5.31
N HIS A 413 17.04 12.00 -6.15
CA HIS A 413 15.63 12.09 -5.80
C HIS A 413 14.96 10.72 -5.94
N THR A 414 14.08 10.39 -5.00
CA THR A 414 13.25 9.18 -5.04
C THR A 414 11.94 9.40 -4.29
N LEU A 415 11.01 8.45 -4.37
CA LEU A 415 9.83 8.45 -3.52
C LEU A 415 10.25 8.11 -2.09
N GLY A 416 10.04 9.05 -1.18
CA GLY A 416 10.06 8.81 0.25
C GLY A 416 8.77 8.15 0.71
N ILE A 417 8.89 7.11 1.54
CA ILE A 417 7.78 6.40 2.17
C ILE A 417 8.17 6.03 3.60
N ARG A 418 7.39 6.49 4.57
CA ARG A 418 7.63 6.18 5.99
C ARG A 418 6.32 6.03 6.76
N PRO A 419 6.29 5.24 7.85
CA PRO A 419 5.14 5.21 8.76
C PRO A 419 4.83 6.60 9.32
N LEU A 420 3.55 6.86 9.58
CA LEU A 420 3.14 8.03 10.34
C LEU A 420 3.70 7.99 11.76
N ARG A 421 4.26 9.13 12.22
CA ARG A 421 4.81 9.27 13.58
C ARG A 421 3.73 9.26 14.65
N GLU A 422 2.48 9.47 14.27
CA GLU A 422 1.33 9.39 15.16
C GLU A 422 1.19 7.99 15.79
N TYR A 423 1.67 6.93 15.12
CA TYR A 423 1.73 5.58 15.71
C TYR A 423 2.63 5.49 16.94
N ASP A 424 3.58 6.42 17.11
CA ASP A 424 4.42 6.49 18.31
C ASP A 424 3.57 6.73 19.57
N ASN A 425 2.34 7.27 19.43
CA ASN A 425 1.39 7.45 20.54
C ASN A 425 0.85 6.12 21.09
N LEU A 426 0.92 5.03 20.32
CA LEU A 426 0.50 3.70 20.77
C LEU A 426 1.62 2.95 21.51
N HIS A 427 2.86 3.44 21.43
CA HIS A 427 4.00 2.83 22.10
C HIS A 427 3.76 2.78 23.61
N GLY A 428 3.87 1.58 24.18
CA GLY A 428 4.04 1.40 25.61
C GLY A 428 5.44 1.80 26.07
N ARG A 429 5.82 1.36 27.27
CA ARG A 429 7.20 1.51 27.72
C ARG A 429 8.12 0.64 26.84
N PRO A 430 9.32 1.13 26.46
CA PRO A 430 10.30 0.27 25.81
C PRO A 430 10.56 -0.96 26.67
N VAL A 431 10.43 -2.14 26.08
CA VAL A 431 10.75 -3.43 26.74
C VAL A 431 12.19 -3.86 26.46
N TYR A 432 12.82 -3.23 25.47
CA TYR A 432 14.23 -3.42 25.17
C TYR A 432 14.84 -2.13 24.62
N THR A 433 16.05 -1.83 25.03
CA THR A 433 16.91 -0.82 24.42
C THR A 433 18.36 -1.30 24.49
N SER A 434 19.08 -1.18 23.39
CA SER A 434 20.52 -1.38 23.36
C SER A 434 21.20 -0.34 22.51
N ASP A 435 22.45 -0.05 22.86
CA ASP A 435 23.32 0.87 22.15
C ASP A 435 24.65 0.17 21.83
N ASN A 436 25.17 0.40 20.62
CA ASN A 436 26.47 -0.07 20.15
C ASN A 436 26.70 -1.59 20.31
N LEU A 437 25.67 -2.40 20.08
CA LEU A 437 25.77 -3.84 20.13
C LEU A 437 26.42 -4.37 18.84
N ALA A 438 27.70 -4.77 18.95
CA ALA A 438 28.36 -5.57 17.92
C ALA A 438 28.07 -7.05 18.18
N LEU A 439 27.38 -7.72 17.27
CA LEU A 439 27.10 -9.14 17.40
C LEU A 439 28.37 -9.97 17.04
N PRO A 440 28.74 -11.01 17.84
CA PRO A 440 29.98 -11.78 17.66
C PRO A 440 29.97 -12.68 16.40
N ALA A 441 31.15 -13.11 15.95
CA ALA A 441 31.40 -13.93 14.75
C ALA A 441 31.64 -15.43 15.05
N PRO A 442 31.47 -16.34 14.06
CA PRO A 442 31.33 -16.05 12.63
C PRO A 442 29.99 -16.42 11.94
N ASP A 443 29.15 -17.27 12.51
CA ASP A 443 28.01 -17.82 11.74
C ASP A 443 26.62 -17.53 12.31
N PHE A 444 26.51 -17.11 13.58
CA PHE A 444 25.23 -16.81 14.19
C PHE A 444 25.38 -16.16 15.56
N ALA A 445 24.68 -15.05 15.81
CA ALA A 445 24.48 -14.53 17.16
C ALA A 445 23.03 -14.09 17.32
N LEU A 446 22.39 -14.52 18.41
CA LEU A 446 21.05 -14.12 18.79
C LEU A 446 21.09 -13.49 20.18
N TYR A 447 20.61 -12.27 20.28
CA TYR A 447 20.36 -11.62 21.57
C TYR A 447 18.87 -11.64 21.86
N GLU A 448 18.43 -12.52 22.76
CA GLU A 448 17.02 -12.70 23.08
C GLU A 448 16.47 -11.53 23.91
N THR A 449 15.35 -10.98 23.47
CA THR A 449 14.58 -9.97 24.19
C THR A 449 13.27 -10.59 24.68
N SER A 450 12.77 -10.12 25.81
CA SER A 450 11.49 -10.57 26.35
C SER A 450 10.38 -9.62 25.92
N VAL A 451 9.62 -10.00 24.91
CA VAL A 451 8.28 -9.43 24.66
C VAL A 451 7.24 -10.37 25.25
N GLN A 452 6.14 -9.82 25.75
CA GLN A 452 5.03 -10.53 26.38
C GLN A 452 3.84 -10.70 25.43
N SER A 453 3.87 -10.05 24.28
CA SER A 453 2.76 -10.00 23.34
C SER A 453 3.22 -10.15 21.89
N LYS A 454 2.22 -10.38 21.05
CA LYS A 454 2.34 -10.42 19.61
C LYS A 454 2.30 -9.02 18.96
N ARG A 455 2.39 -7.94 19.75
CA ARG A 455 2.07 -6.58 19.33
C ARG A 455 3.19 -5.63 19.73
N TRP A 456 4.08 -5.35 18.79
CA TRP A 456 5.27 -4.58 19.06
C TRP A 456 5.77 -3.82 17.85
N VAL A 457 6.55 -2.78 18.13
CA VAL A 457 7.30 -2.01 17.14
C VAL A 457 8.78 -2.12 17.49
N LEU A 458 9.63 -2.31 16.48
CA LEU A 458 11.07 -2.31 16.61
C LEU A 458 11.66 -1.25 15.68
N GLU A 459 12.44 -0.34 16.24
CA GLU A 459 13.29 0.58 15.47
C GLU A 459 14.76 0.24 15.71
N SER A 460 15.55 0.21 14.63
CA SER A 460 16.98 -0.10 14.70
C SER A 460 17.79 0.71 13.70
N THR A 461 18.92 1.25 14.15
CA THR A 461 19.96 1.84 13.30
C THR A 461 21.20 0.95 13.32
N ILE A 462 21.58 0.45 12.15
CA ILE A 462 22.58 -0.60 11.99
C ILE A 462 23.69 -0.12 11.05
N LYS A 463 24.93 -0.14 11.53
CA LYS A 463 26.12 0.08 10.71
C LYS A 463 26.54 -1.24 10.07
N VAL A 464 26.40 -1.32 8.75
CA VAL A 464 26.80 -2.47 7.92
C VAL A 464 28.16 -2.17 7.30
N LYS A 465 29.12 -3.08 7.40
CA LYS A 465 30.49 -2.94 6.87
C LYS A 465 30.83 -4.12 5.96
N ALA A 466 31.97 -4.00 5.27
CA ALA A 466 32.57 -5.12 4.55
C ALA A 466 32.70 -6.36 5.47
N GLY A 467 32.47 -7.54 4.91
CA GLY A 467 32.45 -8.82 5.64
C GLY A 467 31.09 -9.20 6.22
N CYS A 468 30.09 -8.29 6.23
CA CYS A 468 28.72 -8.63 6.64
C CYS A 468 28.03 -9.45 5.54
N LYS A 469 27.51 -10.63 5.89
CA LYS A 469 26.73 -11.50 4.99
C LYS A 469 25.24 -11.22 5.10
N SER A 470 24.73 -11.05 6.33
CA SER A 470 23.34 -10.64 6.56
C SER A 470 23.18 -10.02 7.94
N VAL A 471 22.15 -9.19 8.12
CA VAL A 471 21.85 -8.53 9.39
C VAL A 471 20.37 -8.18 9.52
N GLY A 472 19.81 -8.31 10.73
CA GLY A 472 18.43 -7.93 11.00
C GLY A 472 17.90 -8.57 12.28
N VAL A 473 16.71 -9.15 12.20
CA VAL A 473 15.96 -9.66 13.35
C VAL A 473 15.38 -11.04 13.06
N VAL A 474 15.51 -11.96 14.02
CA VAL A 474 14.76 -13.22 14.11
C VAL A 474 13.68 -13.03 15.16
N PHE A 475 12.44 -13.35 14.86
CA PHE A 475 11.30 -13.07 15.72
C PHE A 475 10.27 -14.18 15.64
N ARG A 476 9.25 -14.14 16.50
CA ARG A 476 8.28 -15.24 16.66
C ARG A 476 8.96 -16.56 16.93
N HIS A 477 10.10 -16.55 17.62
CA HIS A 477 10.84 -17.78 17.85
C HIS A 477 10.46 -18.45 19.16
N ASN A 478 10.32 -19.77 19.16
CA ASN A 478 10.24 -20.55 20.40
C ASN A 478 11.64 -20.67 21.04
N LYS A 479 11.72 -21.27 22.23
CA LYS A 479 12.98 -21.42 22.97
C LYS A 479 14.00 -22.25 22.19
N GLU A 480 13.52 -23.29 21.51
CA GLU A 480 14.31 -24.23 20.72
C GLU A 480 14.70 -23.66 19.34
N LYS A 481 14.11 -22.52 18.93
CA LYS A 481 14.29 -21.87 17.62
C LYS A 481 13.98 -22.78 16.43
N THR A 482 13.04 -23.71 16.64
CA THR A 482 12.51 -24.58 15.58
C THR A 482 11.30 -23.97 14.89
N VAL A 483 10.58 -23.08 15.57
CA VAL A 483 9.57 -22.20 15.00
C VAL A 483 10.14 -20.80 15.07
N PHE A 484 10.23 -20.07 13.96
CA PHE A 484 10.69 -18.68 13.88
C PHE A 484 10.36 -18.04 12.53
N SER A 485 10.47 -16.71 12.48
CA SER A 485 10.55 -15.92 11.25
C SER A 485 11.74 -14.98 11.31
N SER A 486 12.18 -14.44 10.18
CA SER A 486 13.29 -13.48 10.17
C SER A 486 13.11 -12.39 9.12
N ILE A 487 13.59 -11.19 9.44
CA ILE A 487 13.71 -10.06 8.54
C ILE A 487 15.20 -9.74 8.45
N LEU A 488 15.81 -10.02 7.30
CA LEU A 488 17.26 -9.89 7.12
C LEU A 488 17.57 -9.05 5.89
N PHE A 489 18.55 -8.15 6.03
CA PHE A 489 19.19 -7.44 4.94
C PHE A 489 20.47 -8.18 4.52
N ASP A 490 20.58 -8.49 3.23
CA ASP A 490 21.77 -9.02 2.59
C ASP A 490 22.44 -7.89 1.77
N PRO A 491 23.63 -7.39 2.19
CA PRO A 491 24.33 -6.32 1.46
C PRO A 491 25.00 -6.79 0.17
N LEU A 492 25.21 -8.10 -0.03
CA LEU A 492 25.78 -8.66 -1.25
C LEU A 492 24.73 -8.71 -2.35
N GLU A 493 23.52 -9.13 -1.99
CA GLU A 493 22.36 -9.19 -2.88
C GLU A 493 21.59 -7.88 -2.95
N GLU A 494 21.86 -6.91 -2.05
CA GLU A 494 21.10 -5.66 -1.92
C GLU A 494 19.60 -5.95 -1.81
N GLU A 495 19.22 -6.78 -0.82
CA GLU A 495 17.86 -7.30 -0.65
C GLU A 495 17.49 -7.36 0.84
N ILE A 496 16.25 -6.97 1.17
CA ILE A 496 15.62 -7.24 2.47
C ILE A 496 14.60 -8.36 2.24
N ALA A 497 14.70 -9.44 3.02
CA ALA A 497 13.83 -10.59 2.93
C ALA A 497 13.13 -10.91 4.25
N VAL A 498 11.85 -11.27 4.18
CA VAL A 498 11.05 -11.82 5.27
C VAL A 498 10.89 -13.32 5.05
N ASN A 499 11.62 -14.11 5.83
CA ASN A 499 11.57 -15.56 5.78
C ASN A 499 10.50 -16.11 6.73
N ARG A 500 9.54 -16.86 6.16
CA ARG A 500 8.41 -17.49 6.86
C ARG A 500 8.46 -19.02 6.85
N ALA A 501 9.52 -19.62 6.32
CA ALA A 501 9.60 -21.07 6.10
C ALA A 501 9.40 -21.93 7.37
N GLN A 502 9.73 -21.36 8.54
CA GLN A 502 9.62 -22.01 9.85
C GLN A 502 8.61 -21.29 10.76
N SER A 503 7.69 -20.48 10.21
CA SER A 503 6.80 -19.63 11.01
C SER A 503 5.78 -20.40 11.86
N ASN A 504 5.41 -21.61 11.45
CA ASN A 504 4.50 -22.53 12.14
C ASN A 504 4.68 -23.96 11.61
N ASN A 505 4.01 -24.92 12.26
CA ASN A 505 3.98 -26.33 11.85
C ASN A 505 2.73 -26.71 11.04
N ASP A 506 1.84 -25.76 10.73
CA ASP A 506 0.66 -26.00 9.90
C ASP A 506 1.10 -26.14 8.44
N ASP A 507 0.83 -27.30 7.83
CA ASP A 507 1.16 -27.60 6.44
C ASP A 507 0.12 -27.06 5.46
N THR A 508 -0.99 -26.51 5.96
CA THR A 508 -2.06 -25.92 5.14
C THR A 508 -1.90 -24.42 4.90
N ILE A 509 -0.91 -23.79 5.56
CA ILE A 509 -0.59 -22.36 5.44
C ILE A 509 0.58 -22.17 4.48
N SER A 510 0.45 -21.23 3.54
CA SER A 510 1.54 -20.81 2.66
C SER A 510 2.64 -20.12 3.45
N LYS A 511 3.88 -20.60 3.27
CA LYS A 511 5.08 -20.07 3.93
C LYS A 511 5.98 -19.31 2.96
N CYS A 512 5.38 -18.74 1.90
CA CYS A 512 6.09 -18.01 0.86
C CYS A 512 7.01 -16.95 1.46
N GLN A 513 8.26 -16.83 1.01
CA GLN A 513 9.10 -15.72 1.48
C GLN A 513 8.69 -14.43 0.77
N GLU A 514 8.80 -13.29 1.44
CA GLU A 514 8.72 -11.99 0.77
C GLU A 514 10.11 -11.38 0.70
N LYS A 515 10.37 -10.61 -0.35
CA LYS A 515 11.65 -9.93 -0.51
C LYS A 515 11.54 -8.73 -1.43
N GLY A 516 12.39 -7.73 -1.17
CA GLY A 516 12.49 -6.54 -2.00
C GLY A 516 13.92 -6.02 -2.02
N PRO A 517 14.37 -5.47 -3.16
CA PRO A 517 15.72 -4.93 -3.24
C PRO A 517 15.87 -3.65 -2.42
N HIS A 518 17.01 -3.47 -1.78
CA HIS A 518 17.38 -2.28 -1.01
C HIS A 518 18.89 -2.10 -1.04
N THR A 519 19.36 -0.87 -1.18
CA THR A 519 20.80 -0.57 -1.10
C THR A 519 21.07 0.56 -0.13
N LEU A 520 22.33 0.69 0.29
CA LEU A 520 22.83 1.78 1.13
C LEU A 520 23.76 2.67 0.31
N PHE A 521 23.63 3.99 0.47
CA PHE A 521 24.42 4.94 -0.31
C PHE A 521 25.78 5.23 0.32
N HIS A 522 26.79 5.44 -0.52
CA HIS A 522 28.04 6.08 -0.15
C HIS A 522 27.94 7.58 -0.40
N THR A 523 28.44 8.39 0.52
CA THR A 523 28.43 9.85 0.41
C THR A 523 29.81 10.44 0.66
N ASP A 524 30.06 11.62 0.10
CA ASP A 524 31.26 12.43 0.36
C ASP A 524 30.86 13.87 0.72
N ASN A 525 30.93 14.19 2.01
CA ASN A 525 30.64 15.52 2.51
C ASN A 525 31.96 16.25 2.80
N ASN A 526 32.47 17.00 1.82
CA ASN A 526 33.71 17.77 1.94
C ASN A 526 34.90 16.91 2.39
N SER A 527 35.20 15.83 1.65
CA SER A 527 36.25 14.83 1.94
C SER A 527 35.96 13.91 3.14
N VAL A 528 34.79 14.02 3.78
CA VAL A 528 34.32 13.07 4.79
C VAL A 528 33.47 12.02 4.09
N LYS A 529 34.10 10.89 3.75
CA LYS A 529 33.42 9.74 3.16
C LYS A 529 32.65 8.96 4.22
N SER A 530 31.40 8.62 3.91
CA SER A 530 30.57 7.81 4.78
C SER A 530 29.70 6.83 4.00
N GLN A 531 29.23 5.78 4.68
CA GLN A 531 28.20 4.89 4.16
C GLN A 531 26.94 5.10 4.99
N GLU A 532 25.81 5.16 4.31
CA GLU A 532 24.49 5.17 4.92
C GLU A 532 24.32 3.95 5.83
N LYS A 533 23.74 4.17 6.99
CA LYS A 533 23.39 3.11 7.94
C LYS A 533 22.04 2.53 7.53
N LEU A 534 21.84 1.23 7.73
CA LEU A 534 20.53 0.62 7.58
C LEU A 534 19.64 1.09 8.73
N LYS A 535 18.52 1.73 8.42
CA LYS A 535 17.50 2.09 9.41
C LYS A 535 16.30 1.21 9.18
N LEU A 536 15.91 0.39 10.16
CA LEU A 536 14.75 -0.49 10.10
C LEU A 536 13.68 -0.02 11.07
N SER A 537 12.43 -0.02 10.62
CA SER A 537 11.24 0.06 11.47
C SER A 537 10.34 -1.13 11.14
N ILE A 538 10.03 -1.96 12.14
CA ILE A 538 9.22 -3.18 11.98
C ILE A 538 8.01 -3.06 12.88
N PHE A 539 6.83 -3.17 12.29
CA PHE A 539 5.54 -3.16 12.96
C PHE A 539 5.00 -4.58 12.94
N CYS A 540 4.71 -5.14 14.10
CA CYS A 540 4.14 -6.48 14.24
C CYS A 540 2.84 -6.39 15.03
N ASP A 541 1.72 -6.66 14.37
CA ASP A 541 0.38 -6.65 14.95
C ASP A 541 -0.24 -8.03 14.81
N ASP A 542 -0.03 -8.87 15.81
CA ASP A 542 -0.42 -10.28 15.74
C ASP A 542 0.18 -10.98 14.51
N PHE A 543 -0.63 -11.35 13.53
CA PHE A 543 -0.18 -11.99 12.31
C PHE A 543 0.25 -10.99 11.22
N VAL A 544 0.01 -9.68 11.33
CA VAL A 544 0.46 -8.71 10.31
C VAL A 544 1.85 -8.18 10.65
N VAL A 545 2.72 -8.13 9.65
CA VAL A 545 4.09 -7.62 9.76
C VAL A 545 4.36 -6.62 8.63
N GLU A 546 4.76 -5.41 8.99
CA GLU A 546 5.19 -4.38 8.04
C GLU A 546 6.62 -3.92 8.34
N VAL A 547 7.46 -3.88 7.30
CA VAL A 547 8.89 -3.58 7.39
C VAL A 547 9.18 -2.34 6.56
N PHE A 548 9.83 -1.36 7.17
CA PHE A 548 10.27 -0.12 6.53
C PHE A 548 11.78 0.02 6.63
N ALA A 549 12.41 0.51 5.56
CA ALA A 549 13.84 0.78 5.58
C ALA A 549 14.22 2.13 4.94
N ASN A 550 15.04 2.89 5.66
CA ASN A 550 15.65 4.16 5.22
C ASN A 550 14.68 5.14 4.52
N ASP A 551 13.42 5.17 4.97
CA ASP A 551 12.32 5.98 4.43
C ASP A 551 12.09 5.87 2.91
N ARG A 552 12.45 4.74 2.29
CA ARG A 552 12.29 4.50 0.83
C ARG A 552 11.98 3.04 0.47
N PHE A 553 11.66 2.23 1.46
CA PHE A 553 11.38 0.82 1.34
C PHE A 553 10.22 0.47 2.26
N ALA A 554 9.26 -0.29 1.76
CA ALA A 554 8.18 -0.88 2.54
C ALA A 554 7.91 -2.32 2.07
N LEU A 555 7.55 -3.20 3.00
CA LEU A 555 7.16 -4.59 2.72
C LEU A 555 6.16 -5.04 3.78
N SER A 556 4.94 -5.38 3.36
CA SER A 556 3.89 -5.91 4.24
C SER A 556 3.63 -7.41 3.98
N THR A 557 3.52 -8.20 5.03
CA THR A 557 3.20 -9.62 4.93
C THR A 557 2.41 -10.11 6.14
N MET A 558 1.97 -11.37 6.09
CA MET A 558 1.34 -12.03 7.24
C MET A 558 2.22 -13.17 7.72
N ILE A 559 2.31 -13.35 9.04
CA ILE A 559 3.07 -14.41 9.67
C ILE A 559 2.20 -15.05 10.72
N TYR A 560 1.66 -16.21 10.38
CA TYR A 560 0.93 -17.06 11.30
C TYR A 560 1.93 -17.89 12.10
N THR A 561 1.92 -17.70 13.42
CA THR A 561 2.80 -18.41 14.34
C THR A 561 2.02 -18.79 15.59
N ASP A 562 2.37 -19.93 16.17
CA ASP A 562 1.88 -20.40 17.49
C ASP A 562 2.28 -19.41 18.61
N ASP A 563 2.26 -19.84 19.88
CA ASP A 563 2.55 -19.01 21.07
C ASP A 563 4.02 -18.56 21.21
N ALA A 564 4.76 -18.50 20.10
CA ALA A 564 6.15 -18.07 20.07
C ALA A 564 6.27 -16.53 20.01
N LEU A 565 6.95 -15.99 21.02
CA LEU A 565 7.08 -14.55 21.25
C LEU A 565 8.52 -14.05 21.12
N GLY A 566 9.54 -14.93 21.15
CA GLY A 566 10.94 -14.51 21.21
C GLY A 566 11.33 -13.61 20.04
N ILE A 567 12.11 -12.56 20.36
CA ILE A 567 12.75 -11.68 19.39
C ILE A 567 14.25 -11.69 19.67
N SER A 568 15.04 -11.77 18.61
CA SER A 568 16.48 -11.78 18.65
C SER A 568 17.09 -10.92 17.56
N LEU A 569 18.04 -10.06 17.92
CA LEU A 569 18.89 -9.38 16.95
C LEU A 569 19.86 -10.39 16.32
N MET A 570 20.08 -10.30 15.01
CA MET A 570 20.86 -11.29 14.25
C MET A 570 21.83 -10.61 13.27
N ALA A 571 23.04 -11.17 13.17
CA ALA A 571 23.99 -10.87 12.11
C ALA A 571 24.82 -12.12 11.76
N ALA A 572 25.22 -12.23 10.50
CA ALA A 572 26.15 -13.24 10.01
C ALA A 572 27.29 -12.56 9.23
N GLY A 573 28.52 -13.07 9.35
CA GLY A 573 29.70 -12.50 8.70
C GLY A 573 30.88 -12.29 9.66
N GLU A 574 31.80 -11.42 9.27
CA GLU A 574 33.00 -11.11 10.07
C GLU A 574 32.66 -10.36 11.37
N LEU A 575 33.52 -10.50 12.39
CA LEU A 575 33.30 -9.87 13.70
C LEU A 575 33.20 -8.35 13.58
N GLY A 576 32.10 -7.77 14.08
CA GLY A 576 31.90 -6.32 14.04
C GLY A 576 31.64 -5.73 12.64
N SER A 577 31.36 -6.59 11.66
CA SER A 577 30.88 -6.21 10.32
C SER A 577 29.45 -5.67 10.34
N ALA A 578 28.68 -6.01 11.38
CA ALA A 578 27.39 -5.40 11.69
C ALA A 578 27.39 -4.87 13.13
N VAL A 579 26.98 -3.61 13.31
CA VAL A 579 26.85 -2.98 14.64
C VAL A 579 25.47 -2.34 14.74
N PHE A 580 24.65 -2.83 15.68
CA PHE A 580 23.38 -2.21 16.06
C PHE A 580 23.71 -1.00 16.94
N GLU A 581 23.82 0.18 16.33
CA GLU A 581 24.19 1.40 17.06
C GLU A 581 23.13 1.79 18.06
N ARG A 582 21.85 1.59 17.69
CA ARG A 582 20.72 1.71 18.60
C ARG A 582 19.60 0.80 18.14
N THR A 583 19.03 0.04 19.06
CA THR A 583 17.78 -0.69 18.86
C THR A 583 16.83 -0.39 20.00
N THR A 584 15.55 -0.19 19.69
CA THR A 584 14.50 -0.06 20.69
C THR A 584 13.30 -0.89 20.27
N ILE A 585 12.70 -1.60 21.22
CA ILE A 585 11.48 -2.38 21.02
C ILE A 585 10.43 -1.89 22.01
N TRP A 586 9.26 -1.55 21.50
CA TRP A 586 8.09 -1.17 22.27
C TRP A 586 7.03 -2.23 22.13
N GLU A 587 6.42 -2.63 23.23
CA GLU A 587 5.11 -3.30 23.16
C GLU A 587 4.02 -2.25 23.04
N MET A 588 3.02 -2.54 22.22
CA MET A 588 1.89 -1.64 22.04
C MET A 588 1.01 -1.69 23.27
N SER A 589 0.62 -0.52 23.79
CA SER A 589 -0.11 -0.42 25.06
C SER A 589 -1.62 -0.27 24.89
N HIS A 590 -2.06 0.20 23.72
CA HIS A 590 -3.46 0.47 23.40
C HIS A 590 -3.74 0.09 21.94
N GLY A 591 -5.00 -0.23 21.63
CA GLY A 591 -5.47 -0.43 20.25
C GLY A 591 -6.05 0.84 19.64
N ILE A 592 -6.39 0.79 18.35
CA ILE A 592 -6.92 1.92 17.57
C ILE A 592 -8.44 2.10 17.65
N PHE A 593 -9.17 1.15 18.25
CA PHE A 593 -10.62 1.18 18.44
C PHE A 593 -11.01 1.36 19.90
#